data_AF-A0A7Y2ZWH1-F1
#
_entry.id   AF-A0A7Y2ZWH1-F1
#
_cell.length_a   1.000
_cell.length_b   1.000
_cell.length_c   1.000
_cell.angle_alpha   90.00
_cell.angle_beta   90.00
_cell.angle_gamma   90.00
#
_symmetry.space_group_name_H-M   'P 1'
#
loop_
_entity.id
_entity.type
_entity.pdbx_description
1 polymer ?
#
loop_
_entity_poly.entity_id
_entity_poly.type
_entity_poly.pdbx_seq_one_letter_code
_entity_poly.pdbx_strand_id
1 'polypeptide(L)'
;MMLYFKVNSNCNGCLACVQNCPANALVSKDEGDHRTLLHNMARCARCATCWRVCPEKAIEFQYMLKNQWDEVVSLDIVHCVVCNELLYTADFAKTLSKKSNKKIAPLCSRHREAHNLKTAACFFPGKERLEEVKNDRR
;
A
#
# COMPACT_ATOMS: atom_id res chain seq x y z
N MET A 1 -11.74 14.02 20.84
CA MET A 1 -12.22 13.89 19.45
C MET A 1 -11.05 14.23 18.52
N MET A 2 -10.33 13.25 17.95
CA MET A 2 -9.13 13.53 17.14
C MET A 2 -9.52 13.94 15.72
N LEU A 3 -9.23 15.19 15.35
CA LEU A 3 -9.37 15.73 14.00
C LEU A 3 -8.04 15.56 13.25
N TYR A 4 -8.01 14.60 12.30
CA TYR A 4 -6.81 14.27 11.52
C TYR A 4 -6.59 15.18 10.30
N PHE A 5 -7.63 15.89 9.85
CA PHE A 5 -7.61 16.76 8.68
C PHE A 5 -8.18 18.11 9.09
N LYS A 6 -7.37 19.16 8.99
CA LYS A 6 -7.75 20.53 9.31
C LYS A 6 -7.40 21.45 8.15
N VAL A 7 -8.22 22.46 7.94
CA VAL A 7 -7.99 23.53 6.97
C VAL A 7 -7.89 24.85 7.74
N ASN A 8 -6.82 25.61 7.53
CA ASN A 8 -6.61 26.90 8.15
C ASN A 8 -7.15 28.06 7.29
N SER A 9 -6.95 29.29 7.77
CA SER A 9 -7.48 30.52 7.15
C SER A 9 -6.87 30.89 5.80
N ASN A 10 -5.77 30.25 5.37
CA ASN A 10 -5.17 30.53 4.07
C ASN A 10 -5.97 29.89 2.91
N CYS A 11 -6.94 29.03 3.21
CA CYS A 11 -7.75 28.40 2.17
C CYS A 11 -8.57 29.44 1.40
N ASN A 12 -8.31 29.54 0.09
CA ASN A 12 -9.04 30.42 -0.82
C ASN A 12 -10.14 29.69 -1.62
N GLY A 13 -10.34 28.38 -1.38
CA GLY A 13 -11.39 27.62 -2.04
C GLY A 13 -11.12 27.25 -3.51
N CYS A 14 -9.86 27.22 -3.97
CA CYS A 14 -9.49 26.86 -5.34
C CYS A 14 -9.76 25.39 -5.74
N LEU A 15 -10.11 24.54 -4.77
CA LEU A 15 -10.48 23.13 -4.93
C LEU A 15 -9.38 22.20 -5.48
N ALA A 16 -8.12 22.64 -5.56
CA ALA A 16 -7.01 21.78 -5.98
C ALA A 16 -6.94 20.48 -5.17
N CYS A 17 -7.24 20.54 -3.87
CA CYS A 17 -7.30 19.37 -2.99
C CYS A 17 -8.44 18.40 -3.30
N VAL A 18 -9.59 18.89 -3.80
CA VAL A 18 -10.74 18.07 -4.19
C VAL A 18 -10.43 17.36 -5.50
N GLN A 19 -9.93 18.10 -6.50
CA GLN A 19 -9.62 17.57 -7.83
C GLN A 19 -8.53 16.50 -7.83
N ASN A 20 -7.57 16.63 -6.90
CA ASN A 20 -6.43 15.71 -6.80
C ASN A 20 -6.60 14.65 -5.70
N CYS A 21 -7.82 14.45 -5.17
CA CYS A 21 -8.04 13.42 -4.16
C CYS A 21 -8.30 12.05 -4.82
N PRO A 22 -7.32 11.11 -4.85
CA PRO A 22 -7.48 9.84 -5.56
C PRO A 22 -8.57 8.94 -4.94
N ALA A 23 -8.88 9.14 -3.66
CA ALA A 23 -9.87 8.36 -2.94
C ALA A 23 -11.28 8.98 -2.94
N ASN A 24 -11.47 10.14 -3.61
CA ASN A 24 -12.73 10.90 -3.59
C ASN A 24 -13.24 11.16 -2.15
N ALA A 25 -12.31 11.40 -1.23
CA ALA A 25 -12.58 11.65 0.18
C ALA A 25 -12.88 13.13 0.49
N LEU A 26 -12.64 14.02 -0.47
CA LEU A 26 -12.93 15.45 -0.37
C LEU A 26 -13.94 15.82 -1.45
N VAL A 27 -14.96 16.59 -1.09
CA VAL A 27 -15.93 17.17 -2.04
C VAL A 27 -16.24 18.60 -1.64
N SER A 28 -16.70 19.41 -2.60
CA SER A 28 -17.25 20.75 -2.35
C SER A 28 -18.76 20.75 -2.53
N LYS A 29 -19.47 21.44 -1.64
CA LYS A 29 -20.89 21.76 -1.79
C LYS A 29 -21.05 23.28 -1.76
N ASP A 30 -21.72 23.82 -2.77
CA ASP A 30 -22.08 25.23 -2.83
C ASP A 30 -23.56 25.35 -2.48
N GLU A 31 -23.89 26.22 -1.52
CA GLU A 31 -25.25 26.44 -1.02
C GLU A 31 -25.43 27.91 -0.64
N GLY A 32 -26.34 28.61 -1.35
CA GLY A 32 -26.46 30.06 -1.26
C GLY A 32 -25.15 30.75 -1.65
N ASP A 33 -24.69 31.68 -0.80
CA ASP A 33 -23.43 32.41 -0.97
C ASP A 33 -22.23 31.72 -0.31
N HIS A 34 -22.37 30.44 0.08
CA HIS A 34 -21.35 29.70 0.82
C HIS A 34 -20.88 28.45 0.08
N ARG A 35 -19.55 28.30 0.02
CA ARG A 35 -18.88 27.07 -0.40
C ARG A 35 -18.35 26.33 0.82
N THR A 36 -18.73 25.05 0.96
CA THR A 36 -18.31 24.17 2.05
C THR A 36 -17.48 23.02 1.51
N LEU A 37 -16.30 22.79 2.09
CA LEU A 37 -15.51 21.59 1.85
C LEU A 37 -15.92 20.50 2.84
N LEU A 38 -16.25 19.32 2.33
CA LEU A 38 -16.62 18.15 3.11
C LEU A 38 -15.52 17.10 2.99
N HIS A 39 -15.13 16.51 4.13
CA HIS A 39 -14.14 15.45 4.21
C HIS A 39 -14.77 14.17 4.78
N ASN A 40 -14.67 13.06 4.04
CA ASN A 40 -15.09 11.75 4.52
C ASN A 40 -13.88 10.93 4.99
N MET A 41 -13.70 10.84 6.31
CA MET A 41 -12.58 10.12 6.92
C MET A 41 -12.55 8.64 6.55
N ALA A 42 -13.70 7.98 6.39
CA ALA A 42 -13.77 6.56 6.05
C ALA A 42 -13.28 6.26 4.64
N ARG A 43 -13.30 7.26 3.74
CA ARG A 43 -12.74 7.16 2.39
C ARG A 43 -11.29 7.63 2.31
N CYS A 44 -10.79 8.36 3.32
CA CYS A 44 -9.49 8.99 3.26
C CYS A 44 -8.36 7.97 3.39
N ALA A 45 -7.64 7.71 2.29
CA ALA A 45 -6.46 6.85 2.27
C ALA A 45 -5.22 7.46 2.95
N ARG A 46 -5.32 8.68 3.51
CA ARG A 46 -4.23 9.41 4.18
C ARG A 46 -2.95 9.55 3.33
N CYS A 47 -3.11 9.67 2.01
CA CYS A 47 -2.00 9.77 1.04
C CYS A 47 -1.31 11.14 0.98
N ALA A 48 -1.77 12.12 1.76
CA ALA A 48 -1.27 13.50 1.80
C ALA A 48 -1.21 14.24 0.44
N THR A 49 -1.93 13.78 -0.59
CA THR A 49 -1.96 14.49 -1.88
C THR A 49 -2.56 15.88 -1.74
N CYS A 50 -3.67 16.02 -1.02
CA CYS A 50 -4.30 17.32 -0.76
C CYS A 50 -3.34 18.31 -0.07
N TRP A 51 -2.50 17.83 0.86
CA TRP A 51 -1.44 18.64 1.48
C TRP A 51 -0.44 19.18 0.45
N ARG A 52 0.12 18.28 -0.37
CA ARG A 52 1.19 18.58 -1.32
C ARG A 52 0.76 19.50 -2.44
N VAL A 53 -0.49 19.37 -2.90
CA VAL A 53 -1.02 20.14 -4.05
C VAL A 53 -1.64 21.47 -3.63
N CYS A 54 -1.79 21.76 -2.34
CA CYS A 54 -2.42 22.99 -1.89
C CYS A 54 -1.43 24.17 -2.03
N PRO A 55 -1.66 25.11 -2.97
CA PRO A 55 -0.72 26.23 -3.20
C PRO A 55 -0.66 27.16 -1.99
N GLU A 56 -1.77 27.32 -1.27
CA GLU A 56 -1.89 28.18 -0.08
C GLU A 56 -1.34 27.54 1.19
N LYS A 57 -0.88 26.28 1.12
CA LYS A 57 -0.44 25.49 2.28
C LYS A 57 -1.48 25.46 3.42
N ALA A 58 -2.76 25.45 3.05
CA ALA A 58 -3.87 25.61 3.98
C ALA A 58 -4.27 24.31 4.71
N ILE A 59 -3.72 23.16 4.33
CA ILE A 59 -4.11 21.84 4.86
C ILE A 59 -3.10 21.41 5.94
N GLU A 60 -3.59 20.92 7.07
CA GLU A 60 -2.82 20.49 8.24
C GLU A 60 -3.18 19.06 8.67
N PHE A 61 -2.18 18.27 9.06
CA PHE A 61 -2.32 16.93 9.64
C PHE A 61 -1.62 16.88 11.00
N GLN A 62 -2.33 16.49 12.07
CA GLN A 62 -1.79 16.56 13.44
C GLN A 62 -0.94 15.35 13.87
N TYR A 63 -0.88 14.28 13.08
CA TYR A 63 -0.03 13.12 13.36
C TYR A 63 0.52 12.57 12.06
N MET A 64 1.77 12.92 11.75
CA MET A 64 2.52 12.23 10.71
C MET A 64 2.84 10.82 11.22
N LEU A 65 2.50 9.80 10.43
CA LEU A 65 2.93 8.45 10.71
C LEU A 65 4.45 8.43 10.74
N LYS A 66 5.03 7.83 11.77
CA LYS A 66 6.48 7.60 11.81
C LYS A 66 6.81 6.58 10.73
N ASN A 67 7.91 6.80 9.99
CA ASN A 67 8.43 5.83 9.03
C ASN A 67 9.10 4.66 9.76
N GLN A 68 8.29 3.88 10.47
CA GLN A 68 8.70 2.67 11.18
C GLN A 68 8.06 1.46 10.51
N TRP A 69 8.85 0.41 10.32
CA TRP A 69 8.33 -0.88 9.90
C TRP A 69 7.92 -1.65 11.15
N ASP A 70 6.63 -1.96 11.25
CA ASP A 70 6.14 -2.86 12.28
C ASP A 70 6.19 -4.29 11.72
N GLU A 71 6.86 -5.21 12.42
CA GLU A 71 6.82 -6.62 12.07
C GLU A 71 5.43 -7.19 12.41
N VAL A 72 4.60 -7.38 11.39
CA VAL A 72 3.20 -7.85 11.58
C VAL A 72 3.14 -9.38 11.62
N VAL A 73 4.00 -10.04 10.84
CA VAL A 73 4.06 -11.50 10.76
C VAL A 73 5.42 -11.95 10.24
N SER A 74 5.96 -13.02 10.81
CA SER A 74 7.15 -13.72 10.35
C SER A 74 6.76 -15.15 9.95
N LEU A 75 7.19 -15.59 8.76
CA LEU A 75 6.77 -16.87 8.17
C LEU A 75 8.00 -17.65 7.71
N ASP A 76 8.00 -18.96 8.02
CA ASP A 76 9.06 -19.86 7.58
C ASP A 76 9.06 -20.00 6.06
N ILE A 77 10.22 -19.77 5.45
CA ILE A 77 10.40 -19.89 4.01
C ILE A 77 10.89 -21.29 3.67
N VAL A 78 10.21 -21.92 2.72
CA VAL A 78 10.67 -23.15 2.09
C VAL A 78 11.63 -22.80 0.97
N HIS A 79 12.83 -23.34 1.08
CA HIS A 79 13.86 -23.23 0.05
C HIS A 79 13.81 -24.46 -0.85
N CYS A 80 14.30 -24.31 -2.06
CA CYS A 80 14.61 -25.46 -2.88
C CYS A 80 15.77 -26.27 -2.27
N VAL A 81 15.61 -27.59 -2.14
CA VAL A 81 16.71 -28.45 -1.67
C VAL A 81 17.81 -28.68 -2.70
N VAL A 82 17.55 -28.41 -3.99
CA VAL A 82 18.50 -28.65 -5.09
C VAL A 82 19.37 -27.43 -5.38
N CYS A 83 18.82 -26.21 -5.42
CA CYS A 83 19.60 -24.99 -5.70
C CYS A 83 19.42 -23.86 -4.67
N ASN A 84 18.73 -24.12 -3.55
CA ASN A 84 18.64 -23.23 -2.39
C ASN A 84 17.97 -21.86 -2.62
N GLU A 85 17.20 -21.70 -3.70
CA GLU A 85 16.41 -20.49 -3.93
C GLU A 85 15.20 -20.42 -2.98
N LEU A 86 14.83 -19.21 -2.55
CA LEU A 86 13.62 -18.91 -1.78
C LEU A 86 12.39 -19.17 -2.66
N LEU A 87 11.46 -20.01 -2.20
CA LEU A 87 10.24 -20.33 -2.97
C LEU A 87 9.03 -19.61 -2.39
N TYR A 88 8.42 -20.20 -1.38
CA TYR A 88 7.19 -19.74 -0.75
C TYR A 88 7.23 -20.06 0.74
N THR A 89 6.20 -19.66 1.49
CA THR A 89 6.13 -19.96 2.92
C THR A 89 5.66 -21.38 3.20
N ALA A 90 6.07 -21.97 4.33
CA ALA A 90 5.69 -23.32 4.71
C ALA A 90 4.17 -23.51 4.78
N ASP A 91 3.44 -22.49 5.24
CA ASP A 91 1.97 -22.51 5.27
C ASP A 91 1.34 -22.38 3.89
N PHE A 92 1.97 -21.63 2.98
CA PHE A 92 1.57 -21.64 1.58
C PHE A 92 1.79 -23.02 0.96
N ALA A 93 2.89 -23.71 1.28
CA ALA A 93 3.17 -25.08 0.86
C ALA A 93 2.05 -26.04 1.29
N LYS A 94 1.63 -25.95 2.57
CA LYS A 94 0.51 -26.74 3.10
C LYS A 94 -0.77 -26.46 2.31
N THR A 95 -1.07 -25.19 2.02
CA THR A 95 -2.25 -24.77 1.25
C THR A 95 -2.21 -25.31 -0.18
N LEU A 96 -1.05 -25.26 -0.83
CA LEU A 96 -0.86 -25.81 -2.16
C LEU A 96 -1.02 -27.33 -2.19
N SER A 97 -0.48 -28.04 -1.20
CA SER A 97 -0.60 -29.51 -1.12
C SER A 97 -2.05 -29.97 -0.99
N LYS A 98 -2.86 -29.24 -0.21
CA LYS A 98 -4.31 -29.48 -0.06
C LYS A 98 -5.06 -29.26 -1.38
N LYS A 99 -4.77 -28.16 -2.09
CA LYS A 99 -5.47 -27.82 -3.35
C LYS A 99 -5.03 -28.66 -4.54
N SER A 100 -3.76 -29.05 -4.62
CA SER A 100 -3.21 -29.80 -5.75
C SER A 100 -3.35 -31.32 -5.61
N ASN A 101 -3.88 -31.80 -4.48
CA ASN A 101 -3.96 -33.23 -4.09
C ASN A 101 -2.66 -34.01 -4.38
N LYS A 102 -1.51 -33.32 -4.25
CA LYS A 102 -0.15 -33.84 -4.47
C LYS A 102 0.75 -33.34 -3.35
N LYS A 103 1.58 -34.22 -2.82
CA LYS A 103 2.66 -33.84 -1.88
C LYS A 103 3.74 -33.11 -2.68
N ILE A 104 3.83 -31.80 -2.49
CA ILE A 104 4.85 -30.97 -3.14
C ILE A 104 6.15 -31.14 -2.35
N ALA A 105 7.08 -31.89 -2.93
CA ALA A 105 8.41 -32.13 -2.37
C ALA A 105 9.41 -31.10 -2.93
N PRO A 106 10.56 -30.89 -2.27
CA PRO A 106 11.38 -29.71 -2.47
C PRO A 106 12.13 -29.75 -3.80
N LEU A 107 12.15 -28.60 -4.48
CA LEU A 107 11.91 -28.62 -5.92
C LEU A 107 13.13 -28.81 -6.81
N CYS A 108 12.83 -29.18 -8.04
CA CYS A 108 13.71 -29.73 -9.04
C CYS A 108 14.49 -28.66 -9.79
N SER A 109 14.90 -28.98 -11.03
CA SER A 109 16.11 -28.42 -11.58
C SER A 109 16.20 -26.88 -11.51
N ARG A 110 15.16 -26.01 -11.54
CA ARG A 110 15.05 -24.51 -11.21
C ARG A 110 13.66 -24.26 -10.63
N HIS A 111 13.18 -25.29 -9.98
CA HIS A 111 11.82 -25.40 -9.52
C HIS A 111 10.79 -25.54 -10.68
N ARG A 112 11.16 -26.15 -11.84
CA ARG A 112 12.06 -25.58 -12.90
C ARG A 112 11.29 -24.76 -13.90
N GLU A 113 10.22 -25.30 -14.45
CA GLU A 113 9.44 -24.60 -15.47
C GLU A 113 8.20 -23.90 -14.87
N ALA A 114 8.30 -23.66 -13.55
CA ALA A 114 7.51 -22.79 -12.69
C ALA A 114 6.09 -23.27 -12.39
N HIS A 115 5.94 -24.45 -11.76
CA HIS A 115 4.68 -24.93 -11.17
C HIS A 115 3.40 -24.61 -12.01
N ASN A 116 3.21 -25.15 -13.22
CA ASN A 116 3.58 -24.56 -14.51
C ASN A 116 2.38 -23.72 -15.04
N LEU A 117 2.60 -22.48 -15.52
CA LEU A 117 1.62 -21.55 -16.15
C LEU A 117 0.36 -21.14 -15.35
N LYS A 118 0.00 -21.79 -14.25
CA LYS A 118 -1.17 -21.48 -13.38
C LYS A 118 -0.87 -21.91 -11.94
N THR A 119 0.15 -21.33 -11.33
CA THR A 119 -0.06 -20.26 -10.35
C THR A 119 0.06 -18.86 -10.96
N ALA A 120 0.39 -18.75 -12.25
CA ALA A 120 0.80 -17.54 -12.99
C ALA A 120 -0.19 -16.36 -13.06
N ALA A 121 -1.34 -16.41 -12.40
CA ALA A 121 -2.22 -15.26 -12.24
C ALA A 121 -2.44 -14.85 -10.77
N CYS A 122 -1.99 -15.64 -9.78
CA CYS A 122 -2.34 -15.41 -8.38
C CYS A 122 -1.31 -14.62 -7.56
N PHE A 123 -0.08 -14.39 -8.02
CA PHE A 123 0.95 -13.67 -7.25
C PHE A 123 1.83 -12.85 -8.22
N PHE A 124 1.55 -11.55 -8.32
CA PHE A 124 1.89 -10.63 -9.42
C PHE A 124 3.34 -10.60 -9.96
N PRO A 125 3.52 -10.38 -11.29
CA PRO A 125 4.77 -9.90 -11.87
C PRO A 125 4.86 -8.38 -11.65
N GLY A 126 5.38 -7.98 -10.50
CA GLY A 126 5.75 -6.59 -10.18
C GLY A 126 7.25 -6.51 -9.99
N LYS A 127 7.98 -6.54 -11.09
CA LYS A 127 9.44 -6.47 -11.12
C LYS A 127 9.87 -5.03 -10.85
N GLU A 128 9.83 -4.57 -9.60
CA GLU A 128 10.66 -3.44 -9.17
C GLU A 128 11.35 -3.78 -7.85
N ARG A 129 12.66 -3.85 -7.99
CA ARG A 129 13.68 -4.09 -6.99
C ARG A 129 13.55 -3.01 -5.91
N LEU A 130 13.17 -3.38 -4.69
CA LEU A 130 13.47 -2.56 -3.51
C LEU A 130 14.98 -2.62 -3.30
N GLU A 131 15.72 -1.82 -4.06
CA GLU A 131 17.07 -1.44 -3.69
C GLU A 131 16.94 -0.68 -2.36
N GLU A 132 17.51 -1.30 -1.33
CA GLU A 132 18.17 -0.65 -0.21
C GLU A 132 17.47 0.59 0.35
N VAL A 133 16.79 0.41 1.48
CA VAL A 133 16.60 1.47 2.48
C VAL A 133 18.00 1.88 2.96
N LYS A 134 18.70 2.69 2.18
CA LYS A 134 19.87 3.46 2.61
C LYS A 134 19.34 4.64 3.42
N ASN A 135 19.43 4.43 4.72
CA ASN A 135 19.38 5.44 5.76
C ASN A 135 20.39 6.56 5.44
N ASP A 136 19.94 7.64 4.80
CA ASP A 136 20.74 8.87 4.70
C ASP A 136 20.28 9.85 5.78
N ARG A 137 21.05 9.88 6.86
CA ARG A 137 21.12 11.03 7.76
C ARG A 137 22.04 12.06 7.11
N ARG A 138 21.47 13.13 6.58
CA ARG A 138 22.11 14.45 6.47
C ARG A 138 21.09 15.56 6.65
#